data_AF-A0A959ME89-F1
#
_entry.id   AF-A0A959ME89-F1
#
_cell.length_a   1.000
_cell.length_b   1.000
_cell.length_c   1.000
_cell.angle_alpha   90.00
_cell.angle_beta   90.00
_cell.angle_gamma   90.00
#
_symmetry.space_group_name_H-M   'P 1'
#
loop_
_entity.id
_entity.type
_entity.pdbx_description
1 polymer ?
#
loop_
_entity_poly.entity_id
_entity_poly.type
_entity_poly.pdbx_seq_one_letter_code
_entity_poly.pdbx_strand_id
1 'polypeptide(L)'
;MPRALRYYVDDSGENRIANDEWTEIARLQHWYNSEFIWSCDRIDLKRYILFPNYDHIPEMPYRTARYHFRKKLLAKKIEVGNWVDAVRAMEEEGLFHVRWGGTRENSIASGITHVADNEYNAYLLCEFLLKCSTISKEAVFTVEDEGRFVLPGRAMFTNGIVRVLTDDLAELEHSVELLDVPQVFSVVNHAKYDDHPHFSQNIEGFSELDEAEIAAAVGKHGGLGFGENYDTHWGDHEGLNLQQRARKVELIGNVG
;
A
#
# COMPACT_ATOMS: atom_id res chain seq x y z
N MET A 1 4.18 -18.11 12.17
CA MET A 1 4.28 -17.23 10.98
C MET A 1 3.92 -15.84 11.46
N PRO A 2 4.68 -14.79 11.14
CA PRO A 2 4.28 -13.42 11.49
C PRO A 2 2.93 -13.09 10.86
N ARG A 3 2.06 -12.34 11.55
CA ARG A 3 0.77 -11.86 11.01
C ARG A 3 0.96 -11.16 9.67
N ALA A 4 0.07 -11.45 8.72
CA ALA A 4 0.07 -10.86 7.39
C ALA A 4 -1.17 -10.00 7.14
N LEU A 5 -0.97 -8.91 6.39
CA LEU A 5 -2.04 -8.22 5.70
C LEU A 5 -1.96 -8.58 4.21
N ARG A 6 -3.09 -9.00 3.65
CA ARG A 6 -3.26 -9.31 2.21
C ARG A 6 -4.07 -8.20 1.59
N TYR A 7 -3.64 -7.72 0.44
CA TYR A 7 -4.30 -6.59 -0.20
C TYR A 7 -4.28 -6.74 -1.71
N TYR A 8 -5.38 -6.32 -2.35
CA TYR A 8 -5.63 -6.59 -3.75
C TYR A 8 -6.67 -5.66 -4.34
N VAL A 9 -6.70 -5.62 -5.67
CA VAL A 9 -7.74 -4.99 -6.48
C VAL A 9 -8.28 -6.08 -7.40
N ASP A 10 -9.55 -6.44 -7.24
CA ASP A 10 -10.16 -7.54 -7.99
C ASP A 10 -10.28 -7.22 -9.48
N ASP A 11 -10.05 -8.22 -10.33
CA ASP A 11 -10.24 -8.13 -11.79
C ASP A 11 -11.69 -8.49 -12.16
N SER A 12 -12.65 -7.74 -11.62
CA SER A 12 -14.09 -7.91 -11.90
C SER A 12 -14.53 -7.25 -13.21
N GLY A 13 -13.64 -6.54 -13.89
CA GLY A 13 -13.96 -5.68 -15.04
C GLY A 13 -14.48 -4.28 -14.68
N GLU A 14 -14.89 -4.08 -13.42
CA GLU A 14 -15.31 -2.77 -12.90
C GLU A 14 -14.13 -1.94 -12.39
N ASN A 15 -13.15 -2.60 -11.76
CA ASN A 15 -11.92 -1.94 -11.32
C ASN A 15 -11.00 -1.66 -12.50
N ARG A 16 -10.35 -0.49 -12.48
CA ARG A 16 -9.33 -0.11 -13.46
C ARG A 16 -8.23 0.67 -12.79
N ILE A 17 -6.99 0.35 -13.17
CA ILE A 17 -5.81 1.13 -12.80
C ILE A 17 -5.03 1.44 -14.08
N ALA A 18 -4.98 2.72 -14.44
CA ALA A 18 -4.25 3.18 -15.61
C ALA A 18 -2.73 3.10 -15.39
N ASN A 19 -1.95 3.18 -16.46
CA ASN A 19 -0.49 3.00 -16.38
C ASN A 19 0.22 4.19 -15.70
N ASP A 20 -0.28 5.40 -15.89
CA ASP A 20 0.14 6.61 -15.19
C ASP A 20 -0.24 6.54 -13.70
N GLU A 21 -1.49 6.18 -13.37
CA GLU A 21 -1.91 5.93 -11.99
C GLU A 21 -1.02 4.89 -11.28
N TRP A 22 -0.72 3.78 -11.97
CA TRP A 22 0.19 2.76 -11.44
C TRP A 22 1.62 3.28 -11.22
N THR A 23 2.09 4.20 -12.07
CA THR A 23 3.42 4.80 -11.91
C THR A 23 3.48 5.63 -10.63
N GLU A 24 2.42 6.39 -10.33
CA GLU A 24 2.31 7.14 -9.09
C GLU A 24 2.16 6.22 -7.86
N ILE A 25 1.36 5.16 -7.95
CA ILE A 25 1.26 4.12 -6.90
C ILE A 25 2.63 3.50 -6.61
N ALA A 26 3.42 3.19 -7.65
CA ALA A 26 4.74 2.60 -7.49
C ALA A 26 5.74 3.57 -6.84
N ARG A 27 5.67 4.87 -7.16
CA ARG A 27 6.44 5.93 -6.47
C ARG A 27 6.05 6.03 -5.00
N LEU A 28 4.75 6.04 -4.71
CA LEU A 28 4.23 6.08 -3.36
C LEU A 28 4.71 4.87 -2.54
N GLN A 29 4.65 3.65 -3.10
CA GLN A 29 5.16 2.45 -2.45
C GLN A 29 6.67 2.56 -2.17
N HIS A 30 7.45 3.07 -3.13
CA HIS A 30 8.88 3.25 -2.95
C HIS A 30 9.19 4.16 -1.75
N TRP A 31 8.45 5.27 -1.64
CA TRP A 31 8.58 6.22 -0.54
C TRP A 31 8.21 5.60 0.82
N TYR A 32 7.08 4.90 0.94
CA TYR A 32 6.72 4.22 2.20
C TYR A 32 7.80 3.22 2.65
N ASN A 33 8.40 2.54 1.67
CA ASN A 33 9.45 1.57 1.90
C ASN A 33 10.84 2.19 2.14
N SER A 34 11.04 3.48 1.87
CA SER A 34 12.28 4.22 2.16
C SER A 34 12.20 4.97 3.48
N GLU A 35 11.06 5.58 3.79
CA GLU A 35 10.93 6.47 4.95
C GLU A 35 10.61 5.74 6.26
N PHE A 36 9.87 4.62 6.20
CA PHE A 36 9.43 3.93 7.41
C PHE A 36 10.22 2.65 7.69
N ILE A 37 10.35 2.34 8.99
CA ILE A 37 10.90 1.08 9.46
C ILE A 37 9.78 0.02 9.43
N TRP A 38 10.07 -1.08 8.75
CA TRP A 38 9.19 -2.24 8.63
C TRP A 38 9.72 -3.38 9.49
N SER A 39 8.84 -3.98 10.30
CA SER A 39 9.18 -5.02 11.28
C SER A 39 9.57 -6.35 10.63
N CYS A 40 8.95 -6.69 9.49
CA CYS A 40 9.21 -7.91 8.74
C CYS A 40 9.35 -7.61 7.26
N ASP A 41 8.24 -7.41 6.56
CA ASP A 41 8.25 -7.14 5.13
C ASP A 41 7.91 -5.69 4.84
N ARG A 42 8.43 -5.22 3.72
CA ARG A 42 8.05 -3.96 3.09
C ARG A 42 6.72 -4.11 2.35
N ILE A 43 6.10 -3.00 1.99
CA ILE A 43 4.94 -2.99 1.09
C ILE A 43 5.34 -3.55 -0.27
N ASP A 44 4.52 -4.45 -0.80
CA ASP A 44 4.82 -5.25 -1.99
C ASP A 44 3.59 -5.39 -2.92
N LEU A 45 2.88 -4.29 -3.19
CA LEU A 45 1.80 -4.25 -4.17
C LEU A 45 2.37 -4.44 -5.58
N LYS A 46 1.91 -5.47 -6.30
CA LYS A 46 2.41 -5.84 -7.62
C LYS A 46 1.28 -6.07 -8.61
N ARG A 47 1.44 -5.55 -9.83
CA ARG A 47 0.60 -5.91 -11.00
C ARG A 47 0.96 -7.26 -11.59
N TYR A 48 2.21 -7.71 -11.41
CA TYR A 48 2.67 -8.96 -11.97
C TYR A 48 3.92 -9.48 -11.26
N ILE A 49 4.15 -10.78 -11.38
CA ILE A 49 5.39 -11.46 -11.00
C ILE A 49 5.99 -12.09 -12.25
N LEU A 50 7.28 -11.82 -12.50
CA LEU A 50 8.01 -12.32 -13.65
C LEU A 50 8.82 -13.56 -13.26
N PHE A 51 8.62 -14.64 -14.01
CA PHE A 51 9.41 -15.86 -13.92
C PHE A 51 10.23 -16.00 -15.21
N PRO A 52 11.55 -15.79 -15.17
CA PRO A 52 12.37 -15.92 -16.36
C PRO A 52 12.35 -17.34 -16.90
N ASN A 53 12.18 -17.46 -18.22
CA ASN A 53 12.28 -18.74 -18.91
C ASN A 53 13.76 -19.04 -19.19
N TYR A 54 14.37 -19.86 -18.33
CA TYR A 54 15.79 -20.19 -18.41
C TYR A 54 16.16 -21.08 -19.61
N ASP A 55 15.19 -21.72 -20.27
CA ASP A 55 15.42 -22.52 -21.47
C ASP A 55 15.87 -21.66 -22.67
N HIS A 56 15.60 -20.35 -22.62
CA HIS A 56 16.03 -19.38 -23.64
C HIS A 56 17.41 -18.75 -23.40
N ILE A 57 18.19 -19.25 -22.44
CA ILE A 57 19.53 -18.71 -22.13
C ILE A 57 20.60 -19.75 -22.47
N PRO A 58 21.76 -19.33 -23.00
CA PRO A 58 22.98 -20.14 -22.94
C PRO A 58 23.28 -20.59 -21.50
N GLU A 59 24.07 -21.66 -21.30
CA GLU A 59 24.50 -22.10 -19.96
C GLU A 59 25.24 -20.97 -19.21
N MET A 60 24.49 -20.16 -18.47
CA MET A 60 24.96 -18.97 -17.76
C MET A 60 24.65 -19.10 -16.27
N PRO A 61 25.53 -18.63 -15.37
CA PRO A 61 25.24 -18.59 -13.94
C PRO A 61 23.96 -17.78 -13.66
N TYR A 62 23.15 -18.22 -12.69
CA TYR A 62 21.86 -17.62 -12.34
C TYR A 62 21.90 -16.09 -12.14
N ARG A 63 22.92 -15.57 -11.45
CA ARG A 63 23.06 -14.11 -11.23
C ARG A 63 23.25 -13.34 -12.53
N THR A 64 24.04 -13.91 -13.45
CA THR A 64 24.29 -13.35 -14.78
C THR A 64 23.03 -13.39 -15.64
N ALA A 65 22.31 -14.52 -15.64
CA ALA A 65 21.02 -14.68 -16.29
C ALA A 65 20.00 -13.62 -15.81
N ARG A 66 19.87 -13.45 -14.49
CA ARG A 66 18.96 -12.43 -13.90
C ARG A 66 19.30 -11.01 -14.36
N TYR A 67 20.59 -10.67 -14.44
CA TYR A 67 21.03 -9.37 -14.95
C TYR A 67 20.66 -9.18 -16.43
N HIS A 68 20.87 -10.20 -17.27
CA HIS A 68 20.50 -10.16 -18.69
C HIS A 68 19.00 -9.94 -18.91
N PHE A 69 18.14 -10.65 -18.17
CA PHE A 69 16.69 -10.44 -18.27
C PHE A 69 16.25 -9.04 -17.87
N ARG A 70 16.83 -8.48 -16.79
CA ARG A 70 16.57 -7.09 -16.40
C ARG A 70 16.97 -6.10 -17.47
N LYS A 71 18.13 -6.30 -18.11
CA LYS A 71 18.60 -5.45 -19.20
C LYS A 71 17.69 -5.54 -20.42
N LYS A 72 17.25 -6.75 -20.80
CA LYS A 72 16.28 -6.96 -21.88
C LYS A 72 14.93 -6.29 -21.60
N LEU A 73 14.41 -6.47 -20.38
CA LEU A 73 13.15 -5.83 -19.97
C LEU A 73 13.24 -4.31 -20.00
N LEU A 74 14.37 -3.74 -19.54
CA LEU A 74 14.60 -2.31 -19.63
C LEU A 74 14.67 -1.83 -21.09
N ALA A 75 15.39 -2.55 -21.96
CA ALA A 75 15.46 -2.23 -23.38
C ALA A 75 14.07 -2.27 -24.04
N LYS A 76 13.29 -3.32 -23.76
CA LYS A 76 11.92 -3.46 -24.28
C LYS A 76 11.01 -2.35 -23.74
N LYS A 77 11.13 -1.97 -22.47
CA LYS A 77 10.41 -0.81 -21.90
C LYS A 77 10.75 0.50 -22.62
N ILE A 78 12.01 0.71 -22.98
CA ILE A 78 12.42 1.89 -23.76
C ILE A 78 11.81 1.85 -25.16
N GLU A 79 11.76 0.68 -25.80
CA GLU A 79 11.17 0.46 -27.13
C GLU A 79 9.66 0.76 -27.17
N VAL A 80 8.89 0.22 -26.21
CA VAL A 80 7.41 0.32 -26.20
C VAL A 80 6.86 1.45 -25.33
N GLY A 81 7.72 2.14 -24.59
CA GLY A 81 7.38 3.31 -23.79
C GLY A 81 6.77 3.05 -22.41
N ASN A 82 6.35 1.81 -22.09
CA ASN A 82 5.80 1.48 -20.77
C ASN A 82 6.16 0.06 -20.31
N TRP A 83 6.04 -0.20 -19.00
CA TRP A 83 6.45 -1.47 -18.40
C TRP A 83 5.49 -2.63 -18.70
N VAL A 84 4.18 -2.37 -18.76
CA VAL A 84 3.17 -3.44 -18.93
C VAL A 84 3.27 -4.05 -20.31
N ASP A 85 3.32 -3.21 -21.34
CA ASP A 85 3.44 -3.68 -22.72
C ASP A 85 4.79 -4.35 -22.96
N ALA A 86 5.85 -3.89 -22.28
CA ALA A 86 7.15 -4.54 -22.35
C ALA A 86 7.12 -5.95 -21.76
N VAL A 87 6.41 -6.13 -20.64
CA VAL A 87 6.21 -7.44 -20.03
C VAL A 87 5.37 -8.34 -20.94
N ARG A 88 4.26 -7.85 -21.49
CA ARG A 88 3.43 -8.60 -22.45
C ARG A 88 4.23 -9.04 -23.67
N ALA A 89 4.97 -8.13 -24.28
CA ALA A 89 5.82 -8.45 -25.43
C ALA A 89 6.86 -9.54 -25.09
N MET A 90 7.49 -9.45 -23.92
CA MET A 90 8.47 -10.47 -23.50
C MET A 90 7.83 -11.81 -23.09
N GLU A 91 6.58 -11.80 -22.64
CA GLU A 91 5.78 -13.01 -22.43
C GLU A 91 5.42 -13.68 -23.76
N GLU A 92 4.97 -12.90 -24.76
CA GLU A 92 4.69 -13.37 -26.12
C GLU A 92 5.95 -13.92 -26.81
N GLU A 93 7.10 -13.31 -26.58
CA GLU A 93 8.41 -13.80 -27.03
C GLU A 93 8.88 -15.07 -26.27
N GLY A 94 8.16 -15.51 -25.24
CA GLY A 94 8.48 -16.70 -24.44
C GLY A 94 9.61 -16.50 -23.42
N LEU A 95 10.11 -15.27 -23.25
CA LEU A 95 11.24 -14.95 -22.37
C LEU A 95 10.86 -14.93 -20.89
N PHE A 96 9.59 -14.64 -20.58
CA PHE A 96 9.03 -14.72 -19.24
C PHE A 96 7.74 -15.53 -19.24
N HIS A 97 7.52 -16.28 -18.17
CA HIS A 97 6.18 -16.62 -17.72
C HIS A 97 5.73 -15.52 -16.74
N VAL A 98 4.54 -14.97 -16.94
CA VAL A 98 4.04 -13.87 -16.12
C VAL A 98 2.84 -14.34 -15.31
N ARG A 99 2.90 -14.08 -14.01
CA ARG A 99 1.70 -14.14 -13.16
C ARG A 99 1.13 -12.74 -13.04
N TRP A 100 0.11 -12.44 -13.84
CA TRP A 100 -0.66 -11.21 -13.74
C TRP A 100 -1.48 -11.18 -12.44
N GLY A 101 -1.70 -9.99 -11.90
CA GLY A 101 -2.40 -9.78 -10.63
C GLY A 101 -1.55 -9.88 -9.37
N GLY A 102 -0.26 -10.18 -9.51
CA GLY A 102 0.67 -10.25 -8.38
C GLY A 102 0.63 -11.61 -7.67
N THR A 103 0.36 -11.60 -6.37
CA THR A 103 0.34 -12.78 -5.50
C THR A 103 -1.02 -13.49 -5.44
N ARG A 104 -2.09 -12.86 -5.93
CA ARG A 104 -3.48 -13.35 -5.92
C ARG A 104 -3.98 -13.51 -7.36
N GLU A 105 -4.75 -14.58 -7.60
CA GLU A 105 -5.41 -14.81 -8.90
C GLU A 105 -6.64 -13.91 -9.03
N ASN A 106 -7.08 -13.66 -10.27
CA ASN A 106 -8.24 -12.80 -10.58
C ASN A 106 -8.14 -11.40 -9.95
N SER A 107 -6.93 -10.84 -9.92
CA SER A 107 -6.65 -9.51 -9.41
C SER A 107 -5.92 -8.69 -10.48
N ILE A 108 -6.13 -7.37 -10.48
CA ILE A 108 -5.37 -6.41 -11.30
C ILE A 108 -3.99 -6.18 -10.67
N ALA A 109 -3.97 -6.12 -9.34
CA ALA A 109 -2.77 -6.03 -8.53
C ALA A 109 -3.02 -6.63 -7.15
N SER A 110 -1.99 -7.21 -6.54
CA SER A 110 -2.06 -7.70 -5.18
C SER A 110 -0.68 -7.74 -4.52
N GLY A 111 -0.69 -7.85 -3.20
CA GLY A 111 0.50 -8.00 -2.37
C GLY A 111 0.17 -8.66 -1.04
N ILE A 112 1.23 -9.07 -0.33
CA ILE A 112 1.17 -9.59 1.03
C ILE A 112 2.32 -8.92 1.78
N THR A 113 2.02 -8.38 2.97
CA THR A 113 3.03 -7.77 3.84
C THR A 113 2.88 -8.36 5.23
N HIS A 114 3.93 -9.01 5.71
CA HIS A 114 4.00 -9.49 7.09
C HIS A 114 4.42 -8.35 8.01
N VAL A 115 3.65 -8.12 9.08
CA VAL A 115 3.83 -6.99 10.00
C VAL A 115 4.23 -7.42 11.43
N ALA A 116 4.45 -8.71 11.70
CA ALA A 116 4.92 -9.20 13.00
C ALA A 116 4.11 -8.68 14.22
N ASP A 117 2.78 -8.64 14.10
CA ASP A 117 1.87 -8.08 15.11
C ASP A 117 2.09 -6.59 15.44
N ASN A 118 2.78 -5.85 14.55
CA ASN A 118 2.99 -4.42 14.68
C ASN A 118 1.81 -3.65 14.07
N GLU A 119 0.94 -3.10 14.93
CA GLU A 119 -0.23 -2.31 14.52
C GLU A 119 0.17 -1.03 13.79
N TYR A 120 1.33 -0.46 14.09
CA TYR A 120 1.84 0.70 13.35
C TYR A 120 2.18 0.35 11.90
N ASN A 121 2.80 -0.80 11.63
CA ASN A 121 3.03 -1.24 10.26
C ASN A 121 1.73 -1.64 9.54
N ALA A 122 0.75 -2.21 10.24
CA ALA A 122 -0.59 -2.44 9.70
C ALA A 122 -1.28 -1.13 9.31
N TYR A 123 -1.16 -0.10 10.16
CA TYR A 123 -1.63 1.25 9.89
C TYR A 123 -0.95 1.86 8.65
N LEU A 124 0.38 1.82 8.56
CA LEU A 124 1.12 2.40 7.42
C LEU A 124 0.71 1.76 6.09
N LEU A 125 0.46 0.45 6.09
CA LEU A 125 -0.05 -0.24 4.92
C LEU A 125 -1.47 0.22 4.56
N CYS A 126 -2.37 0.35 5.54
CA CYS A 126 -3.73 0.84 5.28
C CYS A 126 -3.75 2.30 4.82
N GLU A 127 -2.87 3.14 5.36
CA GLU A 127 -2.67 4.50 4.87
C GLU A 127 -2.21 4.50 3.41
N PHE A 128 -1.21 3.69 3.09
CA PHE A 128 -0.73 3.54 1.72
C PHE A 128 -1.87 3.16 0.77
N LEU A 129 -2.72 2.20 1.13
CA LEU A 129 -3.86 1.78 0.31
C LEU A 129 -4.94 2.87 0.19
N LEU A 130 -5.21 3.60 1.27
CA LEU A 130 -6.09 4.77 1.23
C LEU A 130 -5.56 5.82 0.25
N LYS A 131 -4.25 6.07 0.28
CA LYS A 131 -3.60 7.00 -0.64
C LYS A 131 -3.69 6.51 -2.09
N CYS A 132 -3.41 5.23 -2.34
CA CYS A 132 -3.60 4.60 -3.65
C CYS A 132 -5.02 4.78 -4.20
N SER A 133 -6.04 4.66 -3.34
CA SER A 133 -7.44 4.81 -3.73
C SER A 133 -7.81 6.22 -4.22
N THR A 134 -7.02 7.25 -3.88
CA THR A 134 -7.21 8.61 -4.42
C THR A 134 -6.48 8.83 -5.75
N ILE A 135 -5.42 8.05 -5.99
CA ILE A 135 -4.67 8.04 -7.25
C ILE A 135 -5.53 7.36 -8.31
N SER A 136 -6.04 6.17 -8.01
CA SER A 136 -6.90 5.40 -8.90
C SER A 136 -8.32 5.36 -8.34
N LYS A 137 -9.11 6.38 -8.72
CA LYS A 137 -10.43 6.65 -8.12
C LYS A 137 -11.50 5.62 -8.50
N GLU A 138 -11.28 4.92 -9.60
CA GLU A 138 -12.16 3.85 -10.11
C GLU A 138 -11.81 2.48 -9.53
N ALA A 139 -10.67 2.35 -8.83
CA ALA A 139 -10.24 1.10 -8.22
C ALA A 139 -10.69 0.99 -6.76
N VAL A 140 -11.16 -0.19 -6.40
CA VAL A 140 -11.42 -0.60 -5.03
C VAL A 140 -10.24 -1.43 -4.53
N PHE A 141 -9.48 -0.87 -3.59
CA PHE A 141 -8.40 -1.59 -2.91
C PHE A 141 -8.98 -2.31 -1.71
N THR A 142 -8.91 -3.64 -1.70
CA THR A 142 -9.33 -4.45 -0.56
C THR A 142 -8.11 -4.79 0.29
N VAL A 143 -8.28 -4.76 1.61
CA VAL A 143 -7.32 -5.31 2.59
C VAL A 143 -8.01 -6.35 3.45
N GLU A 144 -7.31 -7.44 3.72
CA GLU A 144 -7.64 -8.49 4.67
C GLU A 144 -6.52 -8.56 5.70
N ASP A 145 -6.86 -8.51 6.98
CA ASP A 145 -5.93 -8.50 8.10
C ASP A 145 -6.12 -9.75 8.96
N GLU A 146 -5.04 -10.50 9.20
CA GLU A 146 -5.05 -11.66 10.10
C GLU A 146 -5.13 -11.29 11.60
N GLY A 147 -4.89 -10.02 11.94
CA GLY A 147 -5.01 -9.53 13.32
C GLY A 147 -6.25 -8.69 13.54
N ARG A 148 -6.10 -7.59 14.29
CA ARG A 148 -7.23 -6.81 14.83
C ARG A 148 -7.21 -5.34 14.43
N PHE A 149 -6.29 -4.92 13.56
CA PHE A 149 -6.22 -3.53 13.12
C PHE A 149 -7.42 -3.16 12.26
N VAL A 150 -7.71 -4.00 11.27
CA VAL A 150 -8.87 -3.84 10.41
C VAL A 150 -10.01 -4.61 11.04
N LEU A 151 -11.06 -3.94 11.51
CA LEU A 151 -12.25 -4.62 12.03
C LEU A 151 -13.37 -4.65 10.97
N PRO A 152 -13.94 -5.81 10.63
CA PRO A 152 -13.83 -7.12 11.30
C PRO A 152 -12.71 -8.06 10.79
N GLY A 153 -11.75 -7.54 10.04
CA GLY A 153 -10.70 -8.31 9.39
C GLY A 153 -10.61 -7.99 7.90
N ARG A 154 -11.56 -7.21 7.37
CA ARG A 154 -11.58 -6.76 5.99
C ARG A 154 -12.07 -5.33 5.88
N ALA A 155 -11.46 -4.56 4.97
CA ALA A 155 -11.92 -3.24 4.57
C ALA A 155 -11.62 -2.97 3.10
N MET A 156 -12.34 -2.02 2.52
CA MET A 156 -12.14 -1.54 1.17
C MET A 156 -11.78 -0.06 1.19
N PHE A 157 -10.93 0.38 0.27
CA PHE A 157 -10.57 1.76 0.08
C PHE A 157 -10.99 2.22 -1.31
N THR A 158 -11.75 3.32 -1.37
CA THR A 158 -12.20 3.91 -2.63
C THR A 158 -12.18 5.42 -2.51
N ASN A 159 -11.43 6.10 -3.39
CA ASN A 159 -11.37 7.56 -3.46
C ASN A 159 -11.14 8.25 -2.09
N GLY A 160 -10.21 7.71 -1.30
CA GLY A 160 -9.85 8.26 0.02
C GLY A 160 -10.87 7.97 1.11
N ILE A 161 -11.76 7.00 0.91
CA ILE A 161 -12.78 6.59 1.88
C ILE A 161 -12.53 5.13 2.26
N VAL A 162 -12.59 4.84 3.57
CA VAL A 162 -12.61 3.47 4.08
C VAL A 162 -14.06 2.98 4.08
N ARG A 163 -14.31 1.83 3.45
CA ARG A 163 -15.60 1.16 3.38
C ARG A 163 -15.55 -0.16 4.11
N VAL A 164 -16.51 -0.37 4.99
CA VAL A 164 -16.66 -1.61 5.76
C VAL A 164 -18.06 -2.15 5.49
N LEU A 165 -18.19 -3.46 5.26
CA LEU A 165 -19.50 -4.08 5.10
C LEU A 165 -20.23 -4.03 6.44
N THR A 166 -21.54 -3.79 6.39
CA THR A 166 -22.35 -3.64 7.61
C THR A 166 -22.53 -4.98 8.33
N ASP A 167 -22.69 -6.07 7.56
CA ASP A 167 -22.86 -7.44 8.08
C ASP A 167 -21.60 -7.90 8.84
N ASP A 168 -20.45 -7.52 8.29
CA ASP A 168 -19.11 -7.67 8.82
C ASP A 168 -18.95 -7.01 10.22
N LEU A 169 -19.62 -5.88 10.47
CA LEU A 169 -19.62 -5.21 11.77
C LEU A 169 -20.64 -5.78 12.76
N ALA A 170 -21.72 -6.41 12.27
CA ALA A 170 -22.76 -7.00 13.13
C ALA A 170 -22.25 -8.20 13.95
N GLU A 171 -21.16 -8.83 13.51
CA GLU A 171 -20.49 -9.93 14.23
C GLU A 171 -19.57 -9.45 15.36
N LEU A 172 -19.26 -8.15 15.42
CA LEU A 172 -18.46 -7.58 16.51
C LEU A 172 -19.39 -7.19 17.67
N GLU A 173 -19.35 -7.94 18.77
CA GLU A 173 -20.08 -7.66 20.02
C GLU A 173 -19.74 -6.29 20.66
N HIS A 174 -18.79 -5.55 20.10
CA HIS A 174 -18.36 -4.23 20.59
C HIS A 174 -18.54 -3.20 19.47
N SER A 175 -19.44 -2.24 19.71
CA SER A 175 -19.61 -1.06 18.87
C SER A 175 -18.27 -0.38 18.66
N VAL A 176 -17.82 -0.30 17.40
CA VAL A 176 -16.66 0.53 17.05
C VAL A 176 -17.07 1.99 17.26
N GLU A 177 -16.69 2.56 18.40
CA GLU A 177 -16.87 3.99 18.65
C GLU A 177 -15.93 4.76 17.73
N LEU A 178 -16.51 5.42 16.72
CA LEU A 178 -15.80 6.34 15.86
C LEU A 178 -15.41 7.58 16.67
N LEU A 179 -14.16 8.02 16.55
CA LEU A 179 -13.69 9.24 17.20
C LEU A 179 -14.29 10.48 16.53
N ASP A 180 -14.64 11.50 17.32
CA ASP A 180 -15.16 12.79 16.82
C ASP A 180 -14.17 13.51 15.89
N VAL A 181 -12.87 13.33 16.14
CA VAL A 181 -11.79 13.83 15.29
C VAL A 181 -10.99 12.63 14.80
N PRO A 182 -10.97 12.34 13.50
CA PRO A 182 -10.15 11.25 12.98
C PRO A 182 -8.68 11.57 13.17
N GLN A 183 -7.94 10.60 13.74
CA GLN A 183 -6.47 10.72 13.81
C GLN A 183 -5.89 10.74 12.39
N VAL A 184 -5.04 11.72 12.11
CA VAL A 184 -4.59 11.93 10.74
C VAL A 184 -3.57 10.86 10.34
N PHE A 185 -3.78 10.31 9.15
CA PHE A 185 -2.80 9.59 8.35
C PHE A 185 -1.47 10.35 8.28
N SER A 186 -0.40 9.74 8.81
CA SER A 186 0.94 10.26 9.11
C SER A 186 1.27 11.67 8.57
N VAL A 187 1.70 12.55 9.48
CA VAL A 187 2.14 13.90 9.07
C VAL A 187 3.55 13.78 8.51
N VAL A 188 3.70 14.03 7.21
CA VAL A 188 4.96 13.85 6.50
C VAL A 188 5.46 15.16 5.92
N ASN A 189 6.80 15.30 5.85
CA ASN A 189 7.43 16.44 5.23
C ASN A 189 7.11 16.47 3.72
N HIS A 190 6.35 17.49 3.31
CA HIS A 190 5.90 17.66 1.93
C HIS A 190 7.06 17.78 0.92
N ALA A 191 8.21 18.31 1.31
CA ALA A 191 9.37 18.48 0.43
C ALA A 191 10.05 17.14 0.06
N LYS A 192 9.78 16.07 0.80
CA LYS A 192 10.22 14.70 0.48
C LYS A 192 9.22 13.92 -0.36
N TYR A 193 8.05 14.51 -0.57
CA TYR A 193 7.04 14.01 -1.47
C TYR A 193 7.40 14.53 -2.86
N ASP A 194 7.32 13.70 -3.91
CA ASP A 194 7.39 14.16 -5.30
C ASP A 194 6.12 14.99 -5.65
N ASP A 195 5.75 15.97 -4.82
CA ASP A 195 4.55 16.83 -4.91
C ASP A 195 3.25 16.05 -5.23
N HIS A 196 2.83 15.11 -4.36
CA HIS A 196 1.47 14.59 -4.46
C HIS A 196 0.51 15.55 -3.72
N PRO A 197 -0.28 16.39 -4.43
CA PRO A 197 -1.00 17.50 -3.81
C PRO A 197 -2.16 17.07 -2.91
N HIS A 198 -2.56 15.80 -2.95
CA HIS A 198 -3.71 15.29 -2.22
C HIS A 198 -3.41 14.86 -0.77
N PHE A 199 -2.13 14.74 -0.39
CA PHE A 199 -1.71 14.31 0.95
C PHE A 199 -0.80 15.30 1.66
N SER A 200 -0.88 16.58 1.27
CA SER A 200 -0.14 17.66 1.88
C SER A 200 -0.82 18.17 3.15
N GLN A 201 -0.48 17.62 4.31
CA GLN A 201 -0.57 18.42 5.53
C GLN A 201 0.74 19.15 5.71
N ASN A 202 0.72 20.46 5.52
CA ASN A 202 1.89 21.29 5.69
C ASN A 202 1.95 21.78 7.15
N ILE A 203 3.01 21.42 7.86
CA ILE A 203 3.39 22.10 9.11
C ILE A 203 4.32 23.24 8.68
N GLU A 204 3.85 24.48 8.85
CA GLU A 204 4.64 25.67 8.54
C GLU A 204 5.96 25.66 9.33
N GLY A 205 7.08 25.88 8.65
CA GLY A 205 8.39 25.89 9.27
C GLY A 205 8.90 24.52 9.76
N PHE A 206 8.33 23.39 9.31
CA PHE A 206 8.70 22.04 9.80
C PHE A 206 10.21 21.76 9.84
N SER A 207 10.97 22.26 8.85
CA SER A 207 12.43 22.10 8.79
C SER A 207 13.21 22.90 9.84
N GLU A 208 12.56 23.85 10.50
CA GLU A 208 13.12 24.73 11.53
C GLU A 208 12.72 24.33 12.95
N LEU A 209 11.79 23.37 13.07
CA LEU A 209 11.31 22.86 14.36
C LEU A 209 12.31 21.88 14.98
N ASP A 210 12.46 21.95 16.30
CA ASP A 210 13.19 20.91 17.05
C ASP A 210 12.33 19.65 17.25
N GLU A 211 12.93 18.58 17.80
CA GLU A 211 12.26 17.29 18.00
C GLU A 211 11.00 17.39 18.89
N ALA A 212 11.01 18.26 19.91
CA ALA A 212 9.87 18.44 20.81
C ALA A 212 8.75 19.27 20.15
N GLU A 213 9.11 20.28 19.36
CA GLU A 213 8.18 21.09 18.57
C GLU A 213 7.55 20.28 17.44
N ILE A 214 8.32 19.42 16.78
CA ILE A 214 7.82 18.45 15.81
C ILE A 214 6.81 17.52 16.49
N ALA A 215 7.16 16.95 17.65
CA ALA A 215 6.25 16.08 18.40
C ALA A 215 4.95 16.80 18.81
N ALA A 216 5.03 18.05 19.26
CA ALA A 216 3.87 18.84 19.64
C ALA A 216 3.00 19.22 18.43
N ALA A 217 3.59 19.55 17.29
CA ALA A 217 2.89 19.89 16.06
C ALA A 217 2.20 18.66 15.45
N VAL A 218 2.90 17.52 15.38
CA VAL A 218 2.36 16.24 14.92
C VAL A 218 1.24 15.74 15.86
N GLY A 219 1.45 15.83 17.18
CA GLY A 219 0.47 15.42 18.18
C GLY A 219 -0.85 16.20 18.10
N LYS A 220 -0.82 17.50 17.75
CA LYS A 220 -2.04 18.31 17.51
C LYS A 220 -2.89 17.84 16.33
N HIS A 221 -2.29 17.11 15.40
CA HIS A 221 -2.99 16.53 14.25
C HIS A 221 -3.39 15.06 14.49
N GLY A 222 -3.25 14.56 15.72
CA GLY A 222 -3.46 13.14 16.03
C GLY A 222 -2.47 12.25 15.28
N GLY A 223 -1.27 12.76 15.01
CA GLY A 223 -0.33 12.18 14.06
C GLY A 223 0.55 11.07 14.62
N LEU A 224 0.93 10.17 13.72
CA LEU A 224 2.06 9.27 13.83
C LEU A 224 3.30 9.94 13.21
N GLY A 225 4.38 9.99 13.98
CA GLY A 225 5.57 10.80 13.70
C GLY A 225 6.68 10.12 12.88
N PHE A 226 7.66 10.94 12.53
CA PHE A 226 8.88 10.63 11.78
C PHE A 226 9.99 10.21 12.77
N GLY A 227 10.73 9.12 12.56
CA GLY A 227 11.90 8.79 13.41
C GLY A 227 12.31 7.31 13.49
N GLU A 228 13.48 7.04 14.09
CA GLU A 228 14.13 5.72 14.21
C GLU A 228 13.53 4.78 15.28
N ASN A 229 12.52 5.23 16.01
CA ASN A 229 11.99 4.41 17.09
C ASN A 229 10.84 3.57 16.55
N TYR A 230 10.93 2.25 16.77
CA TYR A 230 9.75 1.44 17.07
C TYR A 230 8.98 2.24 18.13
N ASP A 231 8.00 3.02 17.69
CA ASP A 231 7.50 4.13 18.48
C ASP A 231 6.60 3.59 19.59
N THR A 232 7.26 3.21 20.68
CA THR A 232 6.66 2.76 21.92
C THR A 232 6.02 3.92 22.68
N HIS A 233 6.09 5.18 22.21
CA HIS A 233 5.53 6.33 22.91
C HIS A 233 4.40 7.03 22.15
N TRP A 234 4.35 6.94 20.82
CA TRP A 234 3.36 7.65 20.02
C TRP A 234 2.51 6.76 19.08
N GLY A 235 2.69 5.44 19.13
CA GLY A 235 2.12 4.55 18.10
C GLY A 235 0.93 3.67 18.47
N ASP A 236 0.94 3.08 19.67
CA ASP A 236 0.09 1.90 19.94
C ASP A 236 -0.35 1.72 21.41
N HIS A 237 -0.21 2.73 22.28
CA HIS A 237 -0.69 2.55 23.66
C HIS A 237 -2.21 2.43 23.78
N GLU A 238 -2.97 2.96 22.82
CA GLU A 238 -4.44 2.98 22.86
C GLU A 238 -5.09 1.85 22.03
N GLY A 239 -4.34 1.10 21.21
CA GLY A 239 -4.86 -0.03 20.43
C GLY A 239 -5.95 0.36 19.41
N LEU A 240 -5.90 1.58 18.87
CA LEU A 240 -6.92 2.10 17.94
C LEU A 240 -6.90 1.39 16.58
N ASN A 241 -8.09 0.97 16.13
CA ASN A 241 -8.30 0.28 14.86
C ASN A 241 -8.36 1.24 13.65
N LEU A 242 -8.43 0.68 12.43
CA LEU A 242 -8.51 1.43 11.18
C LEU A 242 -9.68 2.43 11.17
N GLN A 243 -10.85 2.03 11.66
CA GLN A 243 -12.05 2.85 11.63
C GLN A 243 -11.93 4.10 12.51
N GLN A 244 -11.24 3.97 13.65
CA GLN A 244 -10.95 5.09 14.55
C GLN A 244 -9.91 6.06 13.98
N ARG A 245 -9.03 5.57 13.11
CA ARG A 245 -7.96 6.37 12.47
C ARG A 245 -8.33 6.90 11.07
N ALA A 246 -9.46 6.47 10.50
CA ALA A 246 -9.85 6.87 9.15
C ALA A 246 -10.55 8.24 9.13
N ARG A 247 -10.12 9.14 8.23
CA ARG A 247 -10.78 10.46 8.04
C ARG A 247 -12.25 10.37 7.68
N LYS A 248 -12.65 9.34 6.95
CA LYS A 248 -14.03 9.07 6.55
C LYS A 248 -14.24 7.58 6.42
N VAL A 249 -15.26 7.08 7.11
CA VAL A 249 -15.73 5.69 7.05
C VAL A 249 -17.14 5.67 6.48
N GLU A 250 -17.39 4.80 5.51
CA GLU A 250 -18.72 4.53 4.97
C GLU A 250 -19.09 3.07 5.27
N LEU A 251 -20.23 2.89 5.96
CA LEU A 251 -20.84 1.58 6.11
C LEU A 251 -21.67 1.28 4.86
N ILE A 252 -21.38 0.15 4.22
CA ILE A 252 -22.11 -0.27 3.02
C ILE A 252 -22.89 -1.55 3.30
N GLY A 253 -24.14 -1.61 2.82
CA GLY A 253 -24.96 -2.82 2.87
C GLY A 253 -24.48 -3.82 1.83
N ASN A 254 -24.77 -5.11 2.04
CA ASN A 254 -24.49 -6.12 1.02
C ASN A 254 -25.26 -5.80 -0.27
N VAL A 255 -24.55 -5.71 -1.39
CA VAL A 255 -25.18 -5.74 -2.71
C VAL A 255 -25.27 -7.22 -3.08
N GLY A 256 -26.47 -7.78 -2.92
CA GLY A 256 -26.76 -9.18 -3.25
C GLY A 256 -26.72 -9.48 -4.74
#